data_AF-A0A5B9EE89-F1
#
_entry.id   AF-A0A5B9EE89-F1
#
_cell.length_a   1.000
_cell.length_b   1.000
_cell.length_c   1.000
_cell.angle_alpha   90.00
_cell.angle_beta   90.00
_cell.angle_gamma   90.00
#
_symmetry.space_group_name_H-M   'P 1'
#
loop_
_entity.id
_entity.type
_entity.pdbx_description
1 polymer ?
#
loop_
_entity_poly.entity_id
_entity_poly.type
_entity_poly.pdbx_seq_one_letter_code
_entity_poly.pdbx_strand_id
1 'polypeptide(L)'
;MNALERSTLLAGLIVFTASLQFGTNLLGPGIASLAAIVLGAICTLIWVHFDLPHRQIWIPPVSLGAASLLAVGITALVSPISTLFAIVPILVAGSSFATLAFLTWDRPRCGLCSRRLRTQSVVFQCPRCKLEVCEESCWSFDHRRCHLCLEQRVPILPMQERWWSRVTGPPSEVGRCQVCLAAAQKADLRCCPKCRRLQCQDCWDFHNGGCTRCGEALPDLPSALTESIAKVYDRKAS
;
A
#
# COMPACT_ATOMS: atom_id res chain seq x y z
N MET A 1 10.37 -10.50 4.11
CA MET A 1 11.75 -10.47 3.58
C MET A 1 12.57 -9.48 4.38
N ASN A 2 13.62 -9.96 5.04
CA ASN A 2 14.52 -9.13 5.83
C ASN A 2 15.43 -8.29 4.91
N ALA A 3 16.04 -7.22 5.44
CA ALA A 3 16.91 -6.33 4.66
C ALA A 3 18.10 -7.07 4.02
N LEU A 4 18.61 -8.10 4.68
CA LEU A 4 19.70 -8.94 4.18
C LEU A 4 19.27 -9.73 2.94
N GLU A 5 18.13 -10.43 2.98
CA GLU A 5 17.59 -11.20 1.85
C GLU A 5 17.33 -10.34 0.61
N ARG A 6 16.89 -9.11 0.83
CA ARG A 6 16.70 -8.13 -0.25
C ARG A 6 18.02 -7.75 -0.91
N SER A 7 19.05 -7.53 -0.09
CA SER A 7 20.38 -7.15 -0.58
C SER A 7 21.06 -8.31 -1.31
N THR A 8 20.90 -9.55 -0.83
CA THR A 8 21.45 -10.73 -1.49
C THR A 8 20.75 -11.03 -2.81
N LEU A 9 19.41 -10.89 -2.89
CA LEU A 9 18.68 -11.02 -4.15
C LEU A 9 19.10 -9.96 -5.18
N LEU A 10 19.28 -8.71 -4.74
CA LEU A 10 19.74 -7.62 -5.60
C LEU A 10 21.16 -7.87 -6.13
N ALA A 11 22.09 -8.27 -5.26
CA ALA A 11 23.44 -8.64 -5.68
C ALA A 11 23.43 -9.84 -6.64
N GLY A 12 22.63 -10.86 -6.34
CA GLY A 12 22.46 -12.04 -7.21
C GLY A 12 21.92 -11.67 -8.58
N LEU A 13 20.92 -10.78 -8.66
CA LEU A 13 20.37 -10.30 -9.92
C LEU A 13 21.41 -9.54 -10.74
N ILE A 14 22.17 -8.64 -10.12
CA ILE A 14 23.24 -7.87 -10.78
C ILE A 14 24.31 -8.81 -11.35
N VAL A 15 24.78 -9.77 -10.56
CA VAL A 15 25.78 -10.77 -10.99
C VAL A 15 25.24 -11.64 -12.11
N PHE A 16 23.98 -12.07 -12.02
CA PHE A 16 23.31 -12.84 -13.06
C PHE A 16 23.21 -12.05 -14.36
N THR A 17 22.78 -10.78 -14.32
CA THR A 17 22.72 -9.91 -15.50
C THR A 17 24.10 -9.73 -16.13
N ALA A 18 25.13 -9.42 -15.34
CA ALA A 18 26.49 -9.24 -15.84
C ALA A 18 27.01 -10.53 -16.51
N SER A 19 26.77 -11.70 -15.91
CA SER A 19 27.23 -12.99 -16.42
C SER A 19 26.54 -13.37 -17.73
N LEU A 20 25.22 -13.22 -17.80
CA LEU A 20 24.46 -13.53 -19.02
C LEU A 20 24.78 -12.54 -20.14
N GLN A 21 24.96 -11.26 -19.80
CA GLN A 21 25.36 -10.24 -20.78
C GLN A 21 26.76 -10.53 -21.33
N PHE A 22 27.72 -10.91 -20.47
CA PHE A 22 29.06 -11.30 -20.92
C PHE A 22 29.00 -12.48 -21.89
N GLY A 23 28.25 -13.55 -21.55
CA GLY A 23 28.09 -14.71 -22.42
C GLY A 23 27.46 -14.37 -23.77
N THR A 24 26.43 -13.53 -23.78
CA THR A 24 25.78 -13.09 -25.04
C THR A 24 26.65 -12.14 -25.85
N ASN A 25 27.52 -11.37 -25.22
CA ASN A 25 28.49 -10.54 -25.94
C ASN A 25 29.48 -11.39 -26.76
N LEU A 26 29.87 -12.56 -26.27
CA LEU A 26 30.75 -13.49 -27.01
C LEU A 26 30.09 -14.08 -28.26
N LEU A 27 28.75 -14.10 -28.31
CA LEU A 27 27.98 -14.60 -29.47
C LEU A 27 27.80 -13.54 -30.56
N GLY A 28 28.14 -12.28 -30.28
CA GLY A 28 28.10 -11.16 -31.24
C GLY A 28 27.10 -10.05 -30.88
N PRO A 29 27.26 -8.87 -31.50
CA PRO A 29 26.55 -7.64 -31.08
C PRO A 29 25.03 -7.68 -31.29
N GLY A 30 24.54 -8.40 -32.31
CA GLY A 30 23.10 -8.53 -32.55
C GLY A 30 22.40 -9.34 -31.46
N ILE A 31 22.98 -10.49 -31.08
CA ILE A 31 22.46 -11.35 -30.01
C ILE A 31 22.55 -10.61 -28.67
N ALA A 32 23.68 -9.95 -28.39
CA ALA A 32 23.88 -9.14 -27.19
C ALA A 32 22.82 -8.03 -27.04
N SER A 33 22.44 -7.36 -28.13
CA SER A 33 21.45 -6.28 -28.12
C SER A 33 20.04 -6.79 -27.86
N LEU A 34 19.64 -7.90 -28.49
CA LEU A 34 18.35 -8.54 -28.22
C LEU A 34 18.27 -9.06 -26.78
N ALA A 35 19.33 -9.74 -26.33
CA ALA A 35 19.43 -10.24 -24.96
C ALA A 35 19.35 -9.10 -23.94
N ALA A 36 19.98 -7.96 -24.20
CA ALA A 36 19.94 -6.78 -23.35
C ALA A 36 18.51 -6.27 -23.10
N ILE A 37 17.70 -6.17 -24.16
CA ILE A 37 16.30 -5.72 -24.04
C ILE A 37 15.51 -6.68 -23.14
N VAL A 38 15.60 -7.99 -23.44
CA VAL A 38 14.89 -9.04 -22.70
C VAL A 38 15.34 -9.10 -21.24
N LEU A 39 16.67 -9.06 -20.99
CA LEU A 39 17.25 -9.06 -19.66
C LEU A 39 16.77 -7.87 -18.83
N GLY A 40 16.80 -6.65 -19.39
CA GLY A 40 16.35 -5.46 -18.68
C GLY A 40 14.87 -5.55 -18.29
N ALA A 41 14.01 -6.08 -19.17
CA ALA A 41 12.59 -6.29 -18.86
C ALA A 41 12.38 -7.37 -17.79
N ILE A 42 12.98 -8.55 -17.94
CA ILE A 42 12.83 -9.67 -16.98
C ILE A 42 13.38 -9.31 -15.61
N CYS A 43 14.58 -8.74 -15.53
CA CYS A 43 15.20 -8.35 -14.27
C CYS A 43 14.35 -7.30 -13.55
N THR A 44 13.74 -6.39 -14.31
CA THR A 44 12.79 -5.41 -13.77
C THR A 44 11.51 -6.05 -13.25
N LEU A 45 10.96 -7.03 -13.96
CA LEU A 45 9.79 -7.78 -13.49
C LEU A 45 10.08 -8.52 -12.19
N ILE A 46 11.23 -9.19 -12.11
CA ILE A 46 11.73 -9.83 -10.88
C ILE A 46 11.86 -8.79 -9.76
N TRP A 47 12.46 -7.64 -10.06
CA TRP A 47 12.64 -6.55 -9.10
C TRP A 47 11.32 -6.06 -8.51
N VAL A 48 10.32 -5.85 -9.38
CA VAL A 48 8.98 -5.41 -8.98
C VAL A 48 8.24 -6.51 -8.21
N HIS A 49 8.40 -7.78 -8.61
CA HIS A 49 7.76 -8.92 -7.96
C HIS A 49 8.20 -9.07 -6.51
N PHE A 50 9.50 -8.92 -6.23
CA PHE A 50 10.05 -9.01 -4.87
C PHE A 50 9.93 -7.70 -4.06
N ASP A 51 9.26 -6.67 -4.61
CA ASP A 51 9.11 -5.32 -4.04
C ASP A 51 10.39 -4.83 -3.37
N LEU A 52 11.51 -4.93 -4.10
CA LEU A 52 12.79 -4.48 -3.63
C LEU A 52 12.68 -2.98 -3.30
N PRO A 53 12.73 -2.60 -2.01
CA PRO A 53 12.17 -1.34 -1.54
C PRO A 53 13.11 -0.21 -1.89
N HIS A 54 12.85 0.47 -3.00
CA HIS A 54 13.63 1.65 -3.36
C HIS A 54 12.74 2.88 -3.52
N ARG A 55 13.12 3.92 -2.79
CA ARG A 55 12.46 5.23 -2.80
C ARG A 55 12.59 5.92 -4.16
N GLN A 56 13.54 5.47 -4.98
CA GLN A 56 13.98 6.09 -6.22
C GLN A 56 13.78 5.12 -7.39
N ILE A 57 12.95 5.53 -8.36
CA ILE A 57 12.55 4.72 -9.52
C ILE A 57 13.71 4.41 -10.48
N TRP A 58 14.82 5.15 -10.38
CA TRP A 58 15.96 5.09 -11.30
C TRP A 58 17.04 4.08 -10.88
N ILE A 59 16.96 3.51 -9.68
CA ILE A 59 17.99 2.58 -9.22
C ILE A 59 18.02 1.26 -10.01
N PRO A 60 16.89 0.59 -10.31
CA PRO A 60 16.93 -0.63 -11.13
C PRO A 60 17.59 -0.41 -12.50
N PRO A 61 17.18 0.58 -13.34
CA PRO A 61 17.79 0.74 -14.66
C PRO A 61 19.27 1.15 -14.57
N VAL A 62 19.67 1.96 -13.58
CA VAL A 62 21.09 2.33 -13.39
C VAL A 62 21.93 1.13 -12.97
N SER A 63 21.44 0.30 -12.04
CA SER A 63 22.16 -0.88 -11.57
C SER A 63 22.36 -1.93 -12.68
N LEU A 64 21.32 -2.20 -13.48
CA LEU A 64 21.39 -3.11 -14.62
C LEU A 64 22.26 -2.55 -15.75
N GLY A 65 22.17 -1.23 -16.01
CA GLY A 65 23.05 -0.54 -16.96
C GLY A 65 24.52 -0.63 -16.56
N ALA A 66 24.84 -0.40 -15.27
CA ALA A 66 26.20 -0.51 -14.75
C ALA A 66 26.74 -1.96 -14.83
N ALA A 67 25.90 -2.95 -14.51
CA ALA A 67 26.25 -4.37 -14.63
C ALA A 67 26.56 -4.75 -16.09
N SER A 68 25.73 -4.26 -17.03
CA SER A 68 25.92 -4.48 -18.46
C SER A 68 27.18 -3.77 -19.00
N LEU A 69 27.45 -2.54 -18.55
CA LEU A 69 28.67 -1.81 -18.90
C LEU A 69 29.92 -2.56 -18.44
N LEU A 70 29.89 -3.11 -17.22
CA LEU A 70 30.98 -3.94 -16.71
C LEU A 70 31.19 -5.20 -17.55
N ALA A 71 30.11 -5.87 -17.95
CA ALA A 71 30.19 -7.04 -18.83
C ALA A 71 30.81 -6.70 -20.20
N VAL A 72 30.41 -5.59 -20.82
CA VAL A 72 31.01 -5.09 -22.07
C VAL A 72 32.49 -4.74 -21.87
N GLY A 73 32.84 -4.09 -20.76
CA GLY A 73 34.23 -3.78 -20.39
C GLY A 73 35.09 -5.02 -20.20
N ILE A 74 34.55 -6.12 -19.65
CA ILE A 74 35.28 -7.40 -19.56
C ILE A 74 35.42 -8.02 -20.95
N THR A 75 34.38 -8.02 -21.78
CA THR A 75 34.47 -8.52 -23.16
C THR A 75 35.54 -7.78 -23.97
N ALA A 76 35.70 -6.47 -23.75
CA ALA A 76 36.74 -5.64 -24.36
C ALA A 76 38.15 -6.18 -24.20
N LEU A 77 38.43 -6.79 -23.04
CA LEU A 77 39.74 -7.31 -22.70
C LEU A 77 40.03 -8.65 -23.38
N VAL A 78 38.99 -9.34 -23.85
CA VAL A 78 39.09 -10.71 -24.39
C VAL A 78 38.90 -10.75 -25.91
N SER A 79 38.15 -9.80 -26.49
CA SER A 79 37.79 -9.83 -27.91
C SER A 79 37.72 -8.41 -28.51
N PRO A 80 38.10 -8.21 -29.79
CA PRO A 80 37.91 -6.94 -30.48
C PRO A 80 36.43 -6.58 -30.55
N ILE A 81 36.10 -5.37 -30.10
CA ILE A 81 34.72 -4.94 -29.93
C ILE A 81 34.26 -4.09 -31.11
N SER A 82 33.05 -4.36 -31.60
CA SER A 82 32.33 -3.45 -32.49
C SER A 82 31.79 -2.23 -31.73
N THR A 83 31.65 -1.09 -32.41
CA THR A 83 30.98 0.10 -31.87
C THR A 83 29.54 -0.18 -31.42
N LEU A 84 28.90 -1.22 -31.98
CA LEU A 84 27.56 -1.66 -31.59
C LEU A 84 27.47 -2.16 -30.14
N PHE A 85 28.58 -2.53 -29.49
CA PHE A 85 28.52 -2.90 -28.07
C PHE A 85 28.32 -1.69 -27.14
N ALA A 86 28.61 -0.48 -27.60
CA ALA A 86 28.42 0.74 -26.80
C ALA A 86 26.93 1.02 -26.51
N ILE A 87 26.01 0.54 -27.35
CA ILE A 87 24.55 0.73 -27.15
C ILE A 87 23.95 -0.31 -26.20
N VAL A 88 24.63 -1.42 -25.93
CA VAL A 88 24.10 -2.54 -25.14
C VAL A 88 23.71 -2.13 -23.70
N PRO A 89 24.54 -1.38 -22.94
CA PRO A 89 24.15 -0.92 -21.60
C PRO A 89 22.95 0.03 -21.62
N ILE A 90 22.84 0.85 -22.68
CA ILE A 90 21.72 1.79 -22.88
C ILE A 90 20.43 1.00 -23.14
N LEU A 91 20.49 -0.07 -23.94
CA LEU A 91 19.33 -0.92 -24.21
C LEU A 91 18.84 -1.63 -22.94
N VAL A 92 19.73 -2.17 -22.11
CA VAL A 92 19.35 -2.79 -20.82
C VAL A 92 18.68 -1.77 -19.90
N ALA A 93 19.30 -0.60 -19.71
CA ALA A 93 18.77 0.44 -18.84
C ALA A 93 17.44 1.02 -19.39
N GLY A 94 17.36 1.22 -20.70
CA GLY A 94 16.19 1.74 -21.40
C GLY A 94 15.01 0.78 -21.34
N SER A 95 15.22 -0.52 -21.58
CA SER A 95 14.14 -1.51 -21.47
C SER A 95 13.67 -1.65 -20.02
N SER A 96 14.59 -1.65 -19.05
CA SER A 96 14.24 -1.64 -17.62
C SER A 96 13.39 -0.42 -17.25
N PHE A 97 13.78 0.77 -17.71
CA PHE A 97 13.02 2.00 -17.46
C PHE A 97 11.64 1.96 -18.12
N ALA A 98 11.55 1.51 -19.38
CA ALA A 98 10.28 1.39 -20.09
C ALA A 98 9.32 0.41 -19.40
N THR A 99 9.82 -0.75 -18.95
CA THR A 99 9.04 -1.72 -18.17
C THR A 99 8.57 -1.12 -16.84
N LEU A 100 9.43 -0.41 -16.11
CA LEU A 100 9.03 0.30 -14.88
C LEU A 100 7.97 1.36 -15.13
N ALA A 101 8.14 2.18 -16.18
CA ALA A 101 7.20 3.22 -16.54
C ALA A 101 5.83 2.61 -16.87
N PHE A 102 5.81 1.55 -17.67
CA PHE A 102 4.59 0.81 -18.01
C PHE A 102 3.90 0.25 -16.75
N LEU A 103 4.64 -0.44 -15.88
CA LEU A 103 4.11 -1.03 -14.64
C LEU A 103 3.67 0.00 -13.58
N THR A 104 4.04 1.28 -13.76
CA THR A 104 3.72 2.36 -12.81
C THR A 104 2.74 3.39 -13.38
N TRP A 105 2.38 3.28 -14.66
CA TRP A 105 1.53 4.24 -15.36
C TRP A 105 0.12 4.30 -14.74
N ASP A 106 -0.53 3.15 -14.60
CA ASP A 106 -1.92 3.04 -14.12
C ASP A 106 -2.05 2.86 -12.60
N ARG A 107 -0.99 3.15 -11.83
CA ARG A 107 -1.08 2.96 -10.38
C ARG A 107 -2.01 3.98 -9.74
N PRO A 108 -2.97 3.54 -8.91
CA PRO A 108 -3.87 4.45 -8.22
C PRO A 108 -3.07 5.37 -7.30
N ARG A 109 -3.55 6.62 -7.21
CA ARG A 109 -3.02 7.61 -6.28
C ARG A 109 -3.89 7.62 -5.04
N CYS A 110 -3.26 7.77 -3.89
CA CYS A 110 -3.98 8.02 -2.65
C CYS A 110 -4.86 9.26 -2.80
N GLY A 111 -6.16 9.15 -2.52
CA GLY A 111 -7.13 10.24 -2.67
C GLY A 111 -6.89 11.45 -1.76
N LEU A 112 -6.05 11.29 -0.72
CA LEU A 112 -5.66 12.37 0.20
C LEU A 112 -4.32 13.00 -0.16
N CYS A 113 -3.21 12.28 0.06
CA CYS A 113 -1.87 12.83 -0.17
C CYS A 113 -1.41 12.81 -1.64
N SER A 114 -2.24 12.31 -2.57
CA SER A 114 -1.90 12.16 -4.00
C SER A 114 -0.65 11.32 -4.31
N ARG A 115 -0.07 10.64 -3.30
CA ARG A 115 1.07 9.74 -3.47
C ARG A 115 0.65 8.50 -4.26
N ARG A 116 1.48 8.06 -5.22
CA ARG A 116 1.25 6.79 -5.94
C ARG A 116 1.38 5.63 -4.96
N LEU A 117 0.36 4.77 -4.95
CA LEU A 117 0.31 3.59 -4.11
C LEU A 117 1.30 2.55 -4.67
N ARG A 118 2.02 1.85 -3.78
CA ARG A 118 2.92 0.77 -4.20
C ARG A 118 2.09 -0.45 -4.54
N THR A 119 2.60 -1.33 -5.39
CA THR A 119 1.90 -2.59 -5.75
C THR A 119 1.54 -3.41 -4.52
N GLN A 120 2.38 -3.38 -3.48
CA GLN A 120 2.16 -4.10 -2.23
C GLN A 120 1.65 -3.21 -1.08
N SER A 121 1.46 -1.90 -1.28
CA SER A 121 0.93 -1.07 -0.19
C SER A 121 -0.52 -1.45 0.07
N VAL A 122 -0.87 -1.63 1.34
CA VAL A 122 -2.26 -1.85 1.72
C VAL A 122 -3.02 -0.56 1.46
N VAL A 123 -4.04 -0.66 0.63
CA VAL A 123 -4.95 0.44 0.31
C VAL A 123 -6.23 0.21 1.09
N PHE A 124 -6.67 1.24 1.82
CA PHE A 124 -7.92 1.20 2.54
C PHE A 124 -8.92 2.10 1.84
N GLN A 125 -10.13 1.59 1.64
CA GLN A 125 -11.23 2.42 1.17
C GLN A 125 -11.98 2.99 2.38
N CYS A 126 -12.05 4.31 2.49
CA CYS A 126 -12.77 4.93 3.61
C CYS A 126 -14.27 4.57 3.53
N PRO A 127 -14.88 4.06 4.62
CA PRO A 127 -16.27 3.63 4.60
C PRO A 127 -17.24 4.77 4.30
N ARG A 128 -16.84 6.01 4.63
CA ARG A 128 -17.65 7.22 4.48
C ARG A 128 -17.46 7.91 3.13
N CYS A 129 -16.26 8.43 2.85
CA CYS A 129 -16.00 9.20 1.62
C CYS A 129 -15.64 8.33 0.41
N LYS A 130 -15.48 7.01 0.60
CA LYS A 130 -15.12 6.03 -0.45
C LYS A 130 -13.77 6.26 -1.13
N LEU A 131 -12.97 7.22 -0.65
CA LEU A 131 -11.61 7.45 -1.11
C LEU A 131 -10.69 6.28 -0.73
N GLU A 132 -9.85 5.87 -1.68
CA GLU A 132 -8.74 4.97 -1.45
C GLU A 132 -7.55 5.74 -0.85
N VAL A 133 -7.08 5.30 0.31
CA VAL A 133 -6.05 6.01 1.07
C VAL A 133 -4.90 5.09 1.43
N CYS A 134 -3.70 5.66 1.49
CA CYS A 134 -2.50 4.93 1.91
C CYS A 134 -2.51 4.66 3.41
N GLU A 135 -2.03 3.47 3.78
CA GLU A 135 -1.86 3.03 5.17
C GLU A 135 -0.96 3.96 5.99
N GLU A 136 0.23 4.30 5.48
CA GLU A 136 1.32 4.93 6.26
C GLU A 136 0.98 6.29 6.86
N SER A 137 0.09 7.07 6.23
CA SER A 137 -0.12 8.48 6.59
C SER A 137 -1.56 8.97 6.52
N CYS A 138 -2.41 8.28 5.76
CA CYS A 138 -3.75 8.79 5.44
C CYS A 138 -4.87 7.96 6.09
N TRP A 139 -4.55 6.82 6.70
CA TRP A 139 -5.49 5.91 7.35
C TRP A 139 -5.28 5.87 8.87
N SER A 140 -6.37 6.03 9.64
CA SER A 140 -6.37 5.81 11.09
C SER A 140 -6.91 4.41 11.39
N PHE A 141 -6.06 3.55 11.95
CA PHE A 141 -6.44 2.19 12.35
C PHE A 141 -7.40 2.17 13.53
N ASP A 142 -7.16 3.03 14.53
CA ASP A 142 -7.98 3.10 15.74
C ASP A 142 -9.42 3.49 15.43
N HIS A 143 -9.59 4.39 14.45
CA HIS A 143 -10.89 4.95 14.11
C HIS A 143 -11.45 4.43 12.78
N ARG A 144 -10.72 3.50 12.14
CA ARG A 144 -11.10 2.80 10.88
C ARG A 144 -11.64 3.75 9.81
N ARG A 145 -10.98 4.89 9.66
CA ARG A 145 -11.36 5.95 8.71
C ARG A 145 -10.14 6.72 8.24
N CYS A 146 -10.30 7.47 7.16
CA CYS A 146 -9.21 8.33 6.69
C CYS A 146 -9.06 9.56 7.59
N HIS A 147 -7.85 10.14 7.62
CA HIS A 147 -7.54 11.30 8.46
C HIS A 147 -8.44 12.51 8.18
N LEU A 148 -8.79 12.76 6.92
CA LEU A 148 -9.69 13.86 6.58
C LEU A 148 -11.09 13.70 7.21
N CYS A 149 -11.69 12.50 7.11
CA CYS A 149 -12.98 12.24 7.75
C CYS A 149 -12.88 12.28 9.27
N LEU A 150 -11.72 11.91 9.84
CA LEU A 150 -11.48 11.98 11.27
C LEU A 150 -11.39 13.44 11.76
N GLU A 151 -10.59 14.27 11.09
CA GLU A 151 -10.40 15.68 11.41
C GLU A 151 -11.71 16.48 11.30
N GLN A 152 -12.47 16.21 10.23
CA GLN A 152 -13.79 16.81 10.02
C GLN A 152 -14.90 16.20 10.89
N ARG A 153 -14.57 15.18 11.72
CA ARG A 153 -15.52 14.42 12.55
C ARG A 153 -16.74 13.96 11.76
N VAL A 154 -16.52 13.47 10.54
CA VAL A 154 -17.62 13.01 9.68
C VAL A 154 -18.19 11.72 10.27
N PRO A 155 -19.50 11.68 10.57
CA PRO A 155 -20.15 10.50 11.12
C PRO A 155 -20.17 9.37 10.10
N ILE A 156 -19.80 8.17 10.55
CA ILE A 156 -19.87 6.92 9.80
C ILE A 156 -21.20 6.21 10.06
N LEU A 157 -21.69 6.27 11.30
CA LEU A 157 -22.94 5.64 11.68
C LEU A 157 -24.14 6.38 11.07
N PRO A 158 -25.25 5.67 10.82
CA PRO A 158 -26.46 6.28 10.29
C PRO A 158 -26.97 7.42 11.19
N MET A 159 -27.30 8.57 10.60
CA MET A 159 -27.86 9.71 11.33
C MET A 159 -29.37 9.57 11.59
N GLN A 160 -30.02 8.54 11.05
CA GLN A 160 -31.45 8.35 11.20
C GLN A 160 -31.79 7.89 12.62
N GLU A 161 -32.61 8.67 13.32
CA GLU A 161 -33.10 8.36 14.67
C GLU A 161 -33.71 6.96 14.81
N ARG A 162 -34.45 6.53 13.78
CA ARG A 162 -35.07 5.20 13.74
C ARG A 162 -34.06 4.07 13.86
N TRP A 163 -32.87 4.23 13.29
CA TRP A 163 -31.81 3.24 13.39
C TRP A 163 -31.28 3.17 14.82
N TRP A 164 -30.91 4.32 15.41
CA TRP A 164 -30.43 4.41 16.79
C TRP A 164 -31.42 3.86 17.81
N SER A 165 -32.69 4.25 17.69
CA SER A 165 -33.78 3.74 18.53
C SER A 165 -33.93 2.22 18.42
N ARG A 166 -33.70 1.64 17.24
CA ARG A 166 -33.74 0.17 17.04
C ARG A 166 -32.55 -0.53 17.70
N VAL A 167 -31.33 -0.02 17.53
CA VAL A 167 -30.10 -0.72 17.96
C VAL A 167 -29.74 -0.48 19.43
N THR A 168 -30.12 0.67 19.99
CA THR A 168 -29.77 1.07 21.37
C THR A 168 -30.97 1.39 22.26
N GLY A 169 -32.17 1.46 21.70
CA GLY A 169 -33.35 1.97 22.39
C GLY A 169 -33.46 3.50 22.34
N PRO A 170 -34.49 4.05 23.01
CA PRO A 170 -34.71 5.49 23.06
C PRO A 170 -33.53 6.22 23.72
N PRO A 171 -33.34 7.52 23.41
CA PRO A 171 -32.33 8.34 24.06
C PRO A 171 -32.60 8.43 25.57
N SER A 172 -31.54 8.44 26.38
CA SER A 172 -31.65 8.62 27.83
C SER A 172 -31.70 10.10 28.17
N GLU A 173 -32.71 10.50 28.96
CA GLU A 173 -32.89 11.89 29.41
C GLU A 173 -32.04 12.25 30.66
N VAL A 174 -31.37 11.26 31.26
CA VAL A 174 -30.61 11.42 32.50
C VAL A 174 -29.20 10.86 32.40
N GLY A 175 -28.29 11.38 33.24
CA GLY A 175 -26.92 10.90 33.31
C GLY A 175 -25.95 11.64 32.38
N ARG A 176 -24.81 10.99 32.14
CA ARG A 176 -23.69 11.54 31.35
C ARG A 176 -23.06 10.46 30.49
N CYS A 177 -22.52 10.86 29.34
CA CYS A 177 -21.70 9.99 28.50
C CYS A 177 -20.49 9.46 29.28
N GLN A 178 -20.24 8.15 29.26
CA GLN A 178 -19.11 7.55 29.96
C GLN A 178 -17.72 7.94 29.42
N VAL A 179 -17.66 8.49 28.21
CA VAL A 179 -16.40 8.84 27.52
C VAL A 179 -16.12 10.34 27.65
N CYS A 180 -17.03 11.18 27.15
CA CYS A 180 -16.83 12.64 27.11
C CYS A 180 -17.51 13.39 28.29
N LEU A 181 -18.23 12.69 29.17
CA LEU A 181 -18.96 13.25 30.32
C LEU A 181 -20.06 14.27 29.97
N ALA A 182 -20.41 14.41 28.68
CA ALA A 182 -21.52 15.26 28.25
C ALA A 182 -22.84 14.79 28.89
N ALA A 183 -23.61 15.74 29.43
CA ALA A 183 -24.90 15.48 30.05
C ALA A 183 -25.98 15.18 28.99
N ALA A 184 -27.01 14.43 29.39
CA ALA A 184 -28.16 14.08 28.54
C ALA A 184 -28.85 15.28 27.88
N GLN A 185 -28.83 16.44 28.54
CA GLN A 185 -29.42 17.68 28.03
C GLN A 185 -28.64 18.28 26.84
N LYS A 186 -27.37 17.90 26.66
CA LYS A 186 -26.47 18.48 25.64
C LYS A 186 -26.10 17.50 24.54
N ALA A 187 -26.33 16.21 24.76
CA ALA A 187 -25.92 15.16 23.84
C ALA A 187 -26.93 14.03 23.86
N ASP A 188 -27.16 13.44 22.71
CA ASP A 188 -28.01 12.26 22.57
C ASP A 188 -27.29 11.03 23.17
N LEU A 189 -27.68 10.65 24.39
CA LEU A 189 -27.13 9.51 25.12
C LEU A 189 -27.86 8.22 24.79
N ARG A 190 -27.10 7.22 24.38
CA ARG A 190 -27.60 5.88 24.07
C ARG A 190 -27.03 4.84 25.01
N CYS A 191 -27.88 3.91 25.43
CA CYS A 191 -27.50 2.79 26.30
C CYS A 191 -26.87 1.68 25.46
N CYS A 192 -25.73 1.15 25.92
CA CYS A 192 -25.19 -0.08 25.37
C CYS A 192 -26.18 -1.25 25.62
N PRO A 193 -26.55 -2.05 24.60
CA PRO A 193 -27.53 -3.12 24.76
C PRO A 193 -27.06 -4.22 25.73
N LYS A 194 -25.75 -4.41 25.89
CA LYS A 194 -25.14 -5.42 26.76
C LYS A 194 -24.90 -4.94 28.20
N CYS A 195 -24.10 -3.88 28.36
CA CYS A 195 -23.67 -3.42 29.70
C CYS A 195 -24.47 -2.23 30.25
N ARG A 196 -25.45 -1.71 29.50
CA ARG A 196 -26.34 -0.59 29.86
C ARG A 196 -25.65 0.74 30.18
N ARG A 197 -24.35 0.88 29.95
CA ARG A 197 -23.65 2.16 30.10
C ARG A 197 -24.06 3.17 29.01
N LEU A 198 -24.12 4.44 29.39
CA LEU A 198 -24.49 5.56 28.55
C LEU A 198 -23.28 6.06 27.74
N GLN A 199 -23.47 6.25 26.44
CA GLN A 199 -22.48 6.81 25.54
C GLN A 199 -23.21 7.67 24.51
N CYS A 200 -22.71 8.89 24.25
CA CYS A 200 -23.34 9.76 23.26
C CYS A 200 -23.12 9.26 21.83
N GLN A 201 -24.00 9.65 20.90
CA GLN A 201 -23.88 9.27 19.49
C GLN A 201 -22.50 9.58 18.90
N ASP A 202 -21.92 10.76 19.18
CA ASP A 202 -20.58 11.12 18.70
C ASP A 202 -19.49 10.15 19.19
N CYS A 203 -19.56 9.73 20.46
CA CYS A 203 -18.62 8.76 21.00
C CYS A 203 -18.87 7.36 20.45
N TRP A 204 -20.13 6.97 20.20
CA TRP A 204 -20.41 5.73 19.47
C TRP A 204 -19.82 5.75 18.07
N ASP A 205 -19.99 6.85 17.35
CA ASP A 205 -19.42 7.02 16.02
C ASP A 205 -17.90 6.94 16.05
N PHE A 206 -17.26 7.69 16.95
CA PHE A 206 -15.81 7.72 17.11
C PHE A 206 -15.21 6.34 17.39
N HIS A 207 -15.93 5.52 18.16
CA HIS A 207 -15.57 4.14 18.46
C HIS A 207 -16.17 3.11 17.49
N ASN A 208 -16.59 3.54 16.30
CA ASN A 208 -17.09 2.68 15.21
C ASN A 208 -18.25 1.77 15.62
N GLY A 209 -19.13 2.28 16.48
CA GLY A 209 -20.25 1.52 17.04
C GLY A 209 -19.85 0.53 18.13
N GLY A 210 -18.62 0.57 18.64
CA GLY A 210 -18.16 -0.21 19.77
C GLY A 210 -18.40 0.49 21.11
N CYS A 211 -18.90 -0.26 22.10
CA CYS A 211 -19.01 0.23 23.47
C CYS A 211 -17.62 0.28 24.11
N THR A 212 -17.20 1.46 24.58
CA THR A 212 -15.86 1.63 25.19
C THR A 212 -15.66 0.83 26.47
N ARG A 213 -16.75 0.44 27.16
CA ARG A 213 -16.67 -0.31 28.41
C ARG A 213 -16.58 -1.82 28.23
N CYS A 214 -17.40 -2.40 27.36
CA CYS A 214 -17.50 -3.87 27.21
C CYS A 214 -17.05 -4.39 25.85
N GLY A 215 -16.67 -3.51 24.92
CA GLY A 215 -16.23 -3.87 23.57
C GLY A 215 -17.33 -4.34 22.63
N GLU A 216 -18.57 -4.50 23.10
CA GLU A 216 -19.69 -4.95 22.28
C GLU A 216 -19.96 -3.95 21.15
N ALA A 217 -19.97 -4.44 19.91
CA ALA A 217 -20.37 -3.67 18.74
C ALA A 217 -21.89 -3.60 18.63
N LEU A 218 -22.42 -2.48 18.15
CA LEU A 218 -23.84 -2.36 17.82
C LEU A 218 -24.24 -3.38 16.75
N PRO A 219 -25.47 -3.91 16.78
CA PRO A 219 -26.00 -4.73 15.69
C PRO A 219 -26.19 -3.88 14.42
N ASP A 220 -26.28 -4.54 13.27
CA ASP A 220 -26.56 -3.90 11.96
C ASP A 220 -25.61 -2.75 11.59
N LEU A 221 -24.31 -2.88 11.91
CA LEU A 221 -23.32 -1.90 11.45
C LEU A 221 -23.28 -1.84 9.91
N PRO A 222 -23.08 -0.65 9.33
CA PRO A 222 -22.90 -0.50 7.89
C PRO A 222 -21.85 -1.48 7.35
N SER A 223 -22.13 -2.16 6.24
CA SER A 223 -21.25 -3.18 5.64
C SER A 223 -19.82 -2.70 5.44
N ALA A 224 -19.65 -1.41 5.12
CA ALA A 224 -18.34 -0.79 4.94
C ALA A 224 -17.45 -0.85 6.20
N LEU A 225 -18.04 -0.85 7.40
CA LEU A 225 -17.30 -1.08 8.64
C LEU A 225 -17.03 -2.58 8.84
N THR A 226 -18.00 -3.45 8.60
CA THR A 226 -17.88 -4.91 8.80
C THR A 226 -16.87 -5.56 7.86
N GLU A 227 -16.84 -5.17 6.59
CA GLU A 227 -15.88 -5.67 5.58
C GLU A 227 -14.45 -5.22 5.88
N SER A 228 -14.28 -3.99 6.39
CA SER A 228 -12.97 -3.49 6.81
C SER A 228 -12.40 -4.27 8.00
N ILE A 229 -13.28 -4.81 8.85
CA ILE A 229 -12.91 -5.63 10.00
C ILE A 229 -12.46 -7.01 9.53
N ALA A 230 -13.24 -7.67 8.67
CA ALA A 230 -12.93 -9.00 8.16
C ALA A 230 -11.56 -9.05 7.46
N LYS A 231 -11.27 -8.07 6.57
CA LYS A 231 -9.99 -7.99 5.84
C LYS A 231 -8.76 -7.84 6.75
N VAL A 232 -8.91 -7.24 7.94
CA VAL A 232 -7.81 -7.09 8.91
C VAL A 232 -7.56 -8.40 9.67
N TYR A 233 -8.60 -9.16 9.97
CA TYR A 233 -8.46 -10.43 10.70
C TYR A 233 -7.89 -11.56 9.82
N ASP A 234 -8.32 -11.67 8.56
CA ASP A 234 -7.81 -12.71 7.64
C ASP A 234 -6.29 -12.59 7.39
N ARG A 235 -5.73 -11.37 7.50
CA ARG A 235 -4.30 -11.13 7.34
C ARG A 235 -3.45 -11.33 8.59
N LYS A 236 -4.04 -11.30 9.79
CA LYS A 236 -3.31 -11.73 11.00
C LYS A 236 -3.19 -13.25 11.08
N ALA A 237 -4.03 -13.96 10.34
CA ALA A 237 -4.03 -15.42 10.29
C ALA A 237 -3.10 -16.00 9.20
N SER A 238 -2.57 -15.15 8.30
CA SER A 238 -1.63 -15.49 7.22
C SER A 238 -0.21 -15.01 7.51
#